data_AF-A0A523CFF4-F1
#
_entry.id   AF-A0A523CFF4-F1
#
_cell.length_a   1.000
_cell.length_b   1.000
_cell.length_c   1.000
_cell.angle_alpha   90.00
_cell.angle_beta   90.00
_cell.angle_gamma   90.00
#
_symmetry.space_group_name_H-M   'P 1'
#
loop_
_entity.id
_entity.type
_entity.pdbx_description
1 polymer ?
#
loop_
_entity_poly.entity_id
_entity_poly.type
_entity_poly.pdbx_seq_one_letter_code
_entity_poly.pdbx_strand_id
1 'polypeptide(L)'
;MVLLSHYTTRAGLEGIAKTKTFWATNFLSLNDTSEFFYGWHQLIKTALEMAMGLIPDEKKPAGYDIGTLIENATSQFKESFHSTDGYGHLYVTSFARAKTEDHNERGIRTLWELYNSHKGYCLQFEEEDVRRMLELDSQTSNYEWRGMAEVKYGIDRGEQDFRKLCFQLSQQFLLQVIRASRMLKKSLH
;
A
#
# COMPACT_ATOMS: atom_id res chain seq x y z
N MET A 1 -21.08 -18.07 1.73
CA MET A 1 -21.10 -16.85 0.91
C MET A 1 -20.44 -15.74 1.69
N VAL A 2 -19.44 -15.06 1.12
CA VAL A 2 -18.74 -13.96 1.80
C VAL A 2 -19.28 -12.63 1.29
N LEU A 3 -19.82 -11.82 2.21
CA LEU A 3 -20.35 -10.50 1.93
C LEU A 3 -19.33 -9.41 2.27
N LEU A 4 -19.22 -8.43 1.37
CA LEU A 4 -18.39 -7.25 1.48
C LEU A 4 -19.28 -6.02 1.62
N SER A 5 -19.12 -5.32 2.74
CA SER A 5 -19.88 -4.12 3.07
C SER A 5 -19.13 -2.86 2.65
N HIS A 6 -19.77 -2.00 1.86
CA HIS A 6 -19.27 -0.68 1.47
C HIS A 6 -20.15 0.41 2.10
N TYR A 7 -19.56 1.24 2.94
CA TYR A 7 -20.24 2.33 3.64
C TYR A 7 -20.15 3.59 2.81
N THR A 8 -21.29 4.21 2.54
CA THR A 8 -21.34 5.38 1.67
C THR A 8 -22.42 6.37 2.09
N THR A 9 -22.33 7.59 1.56
CA THR A 9 -23.34 8.64 1.77
C THR A 9 -24.47 8.49 0.75
N ARG A 10 -25.53 9.28 0.89
CA ARG A 10 -26.59 9.35 -0.13
C ARG A 10 -26.05 9.72 -1.51
N ALA A 11 -25.17 10.71 -1.59
CA ALA A 11 -24.54 11.11 -2.85
C ALA A 11 -23.71 9.97 -3.45
N GLY A 12 -22.99 9.21 -2.61
CA GLY A 12 -22.23 8.05 -3.05
C GLY A 12 -23.12 6.91 -3.56
N LEU A 13 -24.23 6.60 -2.87
CA LEU A 13 -25.23 5.65 -3.36
C LEU A 13 -25.81 6.08 -4.71
N GLU A 14 -26.25 7.35 -4.82
CA GLU A 14 -26.80 7.87 -6.06
C GLU A 14 -25.77 7.83 -7.20
N GLY A 15 -24.50 8.11 -6.90
CA GLY A 15 -23.39 7.98 -7.84
C GLY A 15 -23.25 6.55 -8.34
N ILE A 16 -23.05 5.60 -7.43
CA ILE A 16 -22.89 4.16 -7.74
C ILE A 16 -24.08 3.64 -8.55
N ALA A 17 -25.31 3.98 -8.17
CA ALA A 17 -26.51 3.54 -8.87
C ALA A 17 -26.62 4.11 -10.29
N LYS A 18 -26.24 5.37 -10.50
CA LYS A 18 -26.30 6.04 -11.81
C LYS A 18 -25.19 5.58 -12.75
N THR A 19 -23.96 5.48 -12.25
CA THR A 19 -22.78 5.17 -13.08
C THR A 19 -22.53 3.67 -13.19
N LYS A 20 -23.09 2.86 -12.27
CA LYS A 20 -22.80 1.43 -12.13
C LYS A 20 -21.32 1.15 -11.88
N THR A 21 -20.64 2.07 -11.21
CA THR A 21 -19.21 1.97 -10.89
C THR A 21 -18.96 2.31 -9.43
N PHE A 22 -17.87 1.78 -8.86
CA PHE A 22 -17.39 2.23 -7.56
C PHE A 22 -16.52 3.47 -7.70
N TRP A 23 -16.60 4.35 -6.70
CA TRP A 23 -15.66 5.44 -6.55
C TRP A 23 -14.35 4.92 -5.96
N ALA A 24 -13.27 5.03 -6.73
CA ALA A 24 -11.93 4.73 -6.25
C ALA A 24 -11.24 6.03 -5.81
N THR A 25 -10.72 6.05 -4.60
CA THR A 25 -10.04 7.21 -4.02
C THR A 25 -8.55 7.11 -4.32
N ASN A 26 -7.93 8.20 -4.77
CA ASN A 26 -6.47 8.25 -4.87
C ASN A 26 -5.87 7.98 -3.48
N PHE A 27 -4.92 7.05 -3.41
CA PHE A 27 -4.29 6.63 -2.16
C PHE A 27 -3.75 7.83 -1.36
N LEU A 28 -3.19 8.84 -2.02
CA LEU A 28 -2.66 10.04 -1.36
C LEU A 28 -3.74 10.95 -0.75
N SER A 29 -5.02 10.72 -1.09
CA SER A 29 -6.17 11.48 -0.59
C SER A 29 -6.93 10.75 0.54
N LEU A 30 -6.41 9.62 1.03
CA LEU A 30 -6.98 8.95 2.18
C LEU A 30 -6.80 9.79 3.46
N ASN A 31 -7.72 9.63 4.41
CA ASN A 31 -7.69 10.36 5.68
C ASN A 31 -6.42 10.08 6.49
N ASP A 32 -5.85 8.89 6.36
CA ASP A 32 -4.60 8.50 7.00
C ASP A 32 -3.68 7.78 6.00
N THR A 33 -2.87 8.56 5.28
CA THR A 33 -1.82 8.01 4.42
C THR A 33 -0.58 7.59 5.22
N SER A 34 -0.50 7.94 6.51
CA SER A 34 0.66 7.68 7.34
C SER A 34 0.85 6.19 7.63
N GLU A 35 -0.24 5.41 7.70
CA GLU A 35 -0.20 3.96 7.92
C GLU A 35 0.60 3.22 6.84
N PHE A 36 0.41 3.59 5.56
CA PHE A 36 1.17 3.00 4.46
C PHE A 36 2.64 3.38 4.51
N PHE A 37 2.93 4.66 4.73
CA PHE A 37 4.33 5.11 4.82
C PHE A 37 5.03 4.55 6.06
N TYR A 38 4.30 4.25 7.13
CA TYR A 38 4.82 3.51 8.27
C TYR A 38 5.22 2.07 7.85
N GLY A 39 4.36 1.36 7.13
CA GLY A 39 4.66 0.05 6.55
C GLY A 39 5.94 0.07 5.70
N TRP A 40 6.00 1.03 4.77
CA TRP A 40 7.18 1.25 3.92
C TRP A 40 8.44 1.55 4.74
N HIS A 41 8.35 2.44 5.73
CA HIS A 41 9.49 2.80 6.58
C HIS A 41 10.07 1.58 7.31
N GLN A 42 9.23 0.73 7.89
CA GLN A 42 9.67 -0.46 8.61
C GLN A 42 10.33 -1.50 7.69
N LEU A 43 9.82 -1.60 6.47
CA LEU A 43 10.33 -2.48 5.44
C LEU A 43 11.70 -2.01 4.92
N ILE A 44 11.85 -0.71 4.64
CA ILE A 44 13.14 -0.11 4.27
C ILE A 44 14.16 -0.21 5.39
N LYS A 45 13.75 0.07 6.63
CA LYS A 45 14.60 -0.09 7.82
C LYS A 45 15.17 -1.51 7.90
N THR A 46 14.31 -2.52 7.84
CA THR A 46 14.72 -3.92 7.94
C THR A 46 15.63 -4.32 6.78
N ALA A 47 15.30 -3.91 5.55
CA ALA A 47 16.11 -4.19 4.37
C ALA A 47 17.50 -3.53 4.42
N LEU A 48 17.59 -2.29 4.91
CA LEU A 48 18.86 -1.58 5.10
C LEU A 48 19.69 -2.21 6.21
N GLU A 49 19.10 -2.57 7.34
CA GLU A 49 19.79 -3.31 8.42
C GLU A 49 20.37 -4.63 7.90
N MET A 50 19.61 -5.39 7.09
CA MET A 50 20.08 -6.60 6.43
C MET A 50 21.25 -6.33 5.47
N ALA A 51 21.12 -5.34 4.59
CA ALA A 51 22.16 -5.01 3.63
C ALA A 51 23.45 -4.59 4.34
N MET A 52 23.35 -3.77 5.37
CA MET A 52 24.48 -3.21 6.08
C MET A 52 25.15 -4.22 7.01
N GLY A 53 24.41 -5.22 7.49
CA GLY A 53 24.98 -6.39 8.18
C GLY A 53 25.84 -7.27 7.28
N LEU A 54 25.67 -7.20 5.95
CA LEU A 54 26.47 -7.95 4.96
C LEU A 54 27.72 -7.19 4.48
N ILE A 55 27.83 -5.91 4.79
CA ILE A 55 28.98 -5.08 4.40
C ILE A 55 30.01 -5.12 5.55
N PRO A 56 31.26 -5.52 5.31
CA PRO A 56 32.33 -5.45 6.31
C PRO A 56 32.52 -4.02 6.81
N ASP A 57 32.80 -3.83 8.11
CA ASP A 57 32.90 -2.50 8.73
C ASP A 57 33.92 -1.59 8.04
N GLU A 58 35.04 -2.14 7.54
CA GLU A 58 36.07 -1.36 6.86
C GLU A 58 35.62 -0.84 5.48
N LYS A 59 34.54 -1.40 4.94
CA LYS A 59 33.94 -1.00 3.65
C LYS A 59 32.69 -0.14 3.81
N LYS A 60 32.23 0.09 5.04
CA LYS A 60 31.10 0.98 5.28
C LYS A 60 31.53 2.44 5.03
N PRO A 61 30.67 3.27 4.41
CA PRO A 61 30.98 4.69 4.21
C PRO A 61 31.27 5.39 5.54
N ALA A 62 32.29 6.25 5.59
CA ALA A 62 32.56 7.06 6.78
C ALA A 62 31.39 8.01 7.06
N GLY A 63 30.88 8.02 8.30
CA GLY A 63 29.73 8.85 8.68
C GLY A 63 28.37 8.34 8.19
N TYR A 64 28.28 7.08 7.76
CA TYR A 64 27.00 6.46 7.43
C TYR A 64 26.07 6.45 8.66
N ASP A 65 24.86 6.95 8.46
CA ASP A 65 23.76 6.91 9.42
C ASP A 65 22.55 6.20 8.79
N ILE A 66 22.11 5.11 9.43
CA ILE A 66 20.94 4.34 9.00
C ILE A 66 19.70 5.23 8.99
N GLY A 67 19.54 6.09 10.01
CA GLY A 67 18.36 6.94 10.16
C GLY A 67 18.19 7.84 8.93
N THR A 68 19.23 8.58 8.60
CA THR A 68 19.28 9.48 7.44
C THR A 68 19.02 8.73 6.12
N LEU A 69 19.57 7.53 5.94
CA LEU A 69 19.31 6.73 4.74
C LEU A 69 17.85 6.27 4.64
N ILE A 70 17.25 5.83 5.75
CA ILE A 70 15.84 5.45 5.77
C ILE A 70 14.96 6.66 5.45
N GLU A 71 15.25 7.82 6.04
CA GLU A 71 14.51 9.06 5.78
C GLU A 71 14.61 9.47 4.31
N ASN A 72 15.82 9.48 3.75
CA ASN A 72 16.03 9.80 2.34
C ASN A 72 15.30 8.83 1.41
N ALA A 73 15.39 7.52 1.66
CA ALA A 73 14.68 6.51 0.86
C ALA A 73 13.16 6.63 0.99
N THR A 74 12.66 6.96 2.18
CA THR A 74 11.21 7.19 2.42
C THR A 74 10.74 8.45 1.70
N SER A 75 11.51 9.53 1.74
CA SER A 75 11.20 10.80 1.07
C SER A 75 11.21 10.65 -0.45
N GLN A 76 12.22 9.99 -1.02
CA GLN A 76 12.26 9.70 -2.46
C GLN A 76 11.06 8.87 -2.92
N PHE A 77 10.66 7.87 -2.13
CA PHE A 77 9.48 7.07 -2.43
C PHE A 77 8.20 7.91 -2.36
N LYS A 78 8.04 8.77 -1.35
CA LYS A 78 6.92 9.72 -1.27
C LYS A 78 6.87 10.63 -2.50
N GLU A 79 8.00 11.23 -2.87
CA GLU A 79 8.12 12.10 -4.04
C GLU A 79 7.73 11.37 -5.32
N SER A 80 8.07 10.08 -5.47
CA SER A 80 7.68 9.31 -6.65
C SER A 80 6.17 9.17 -6.84
N PHE A 81 5.36 9.19 -5.77
CA PHE A 81 3.89 9.20 -5.89
C PHE A 81 3.32 10.58 -6.27
N HIS A 82 4.10 11.64 -6.08
CA HIS A 82 3.71 13.02 -6.39
C HIS A 82 4.23 13.49 -7.76
N SER A 83 5.34 12.92 -8.23
CA SER A 83 6.02 13.35 -9.46
C SER A 83 5.46 12.72 -10.74
N THR A 84 4.57 11.74 -10.62
CA THR A 84 3.95 11.09 -11.79
C THR A 84 2.95 12.03 -12.46
N ASP A 85 3.03 12.13 -13.78
CA ASP A 85 2.15 12.85 -14.71
C ASP A 85 0.71 12.29 -14.79
N GLY A 86 0.22 11.73 -13.67
CA GLY A 86 -1.03 10.98 -13.58
C GLY A 86 -0.86 9.45 -13.67
N TYR A 87 0.26 8.96 -14.23
CA TYR A 87 0.56 7.53 -14.37
C TYR A 87 1.41 7.01 -13.21
N GLY A 88 0.85 6.14 -12.37
CA GLY A 88 1.53 5.58 -11.19
C GLY A 88 0.83 5.86 -9.86
N HIS A 89 -0.31 6.56 -9.89
CA HIS A 89 -1.16 6.69 -8.71
C HIS A 89 -1.85 5.36 -8.39
N LEU A 90 -1.79 4.99 -7.12
CA LEU A 90 -2.61 3.92 -6.56
C LEU A 90 -4.00 4.48 -6.27
N TYR A 91 -5.04 3.79 -6.73
CA TYR A 91 -6.42 4.07 -6.39
C TYR A 91 -7.01 2.91 -5.60
N VAL A 92 -7.78 3.22 -4.56
CA VAL A 92 -8.35 2.21 -3.65
C VAL A 92 -9.85 2.36 -3.52
N THR A 93 -10.54 1.22 -3.52
CA THR A 93 -11.94 1.12 -3.08
C THR A 93 -11.95 0.17 -1.88
N SER A 94 -12.54 0.60 -0.77
CA SER A 94 -12.51 -0.16 0.48
C SER A 94 -13.83 -0.85 0.77
N PHE A 95 -13.72 -2.09 1.26
CA PHE A 95 -14.83 -2.90 1.71
C PHE A 95 -14.51 -3.51 3.08
N ALA A 96 -15.54 -3.79 3.86
CA ALA A 96 -15.41 -4.48 5.13
C ALA A 96 -16.06 -5.85 5.09
N ARG A 97 -15.32 -6.89 5.48
CA ARG A 97 -15.85 -8.24 5.61
C ARG A 97 -16.53 -8.41 6.97
N ALA A 98 -17.75 -8.91 6.97
CA ALA A 98 -18.47 -9.26 8.20
C ALA A 98 -17.75 -10.40 8.95
N LYS A 99 -17.80 -10.36 10.29
CA LYS A 99 -17.22 -11.39 11.17
C LYS A 99 -18.27 -12.18 11.94
N THR A 100 -19.51 -11.69 11.94
CA THR A 100 -20.65 -12.27 12.65
C THR A 100 -21.88 -12.18 11.75
N GLU A 101 -22.90 -12.97 12.05
CA GLU A 101 -24.21 -12.88 11.39
C GLU A 101 -24.82 -11.48 11.55
N ASP A 102 -24.69 -10.90 12.75
CA ASP A 102 -25.12 -9.53 13.03
C ASP A 102 -24.48 -8.49 12.10
N HIS A 103 -23.17 -8.62 11.82
CA HIS A 103 -22.48 -7.73 10.89
C HIS A 103 -23.02 -7.89 9.46
N ASN A 104 -23.49 -9.08 9.07
CA ASN A 104 -24.14 -9.28 7.78
C ASN A 104 -25.52 -8.62 7.75
N GLU A 105 -26.32 -8.76 8.81
CA GLU A 105 -27.68 -8.22 8.80
C GLU A 105 -27.74 -6.70 8.93
N ARG A 106 -26.88 -6.12 9.78
CA ARG A 106 -26.99 -4.71 10.20
C ARG A 106 -25.76 -3.87 9.86
N GLY A 107 -24.71 -4.48 9.32
CA GLY A 107 -23.41 -3.85 9.16
C GLY A 107 -22.62 -3.77 10.47
N ILE A 108 -21.38 -3.30 10.37
CA ILE A 108 -20.41 -3.19 11.46
C ILE A 108 -20.58 -1.82 12.12
N ARG A 109 -20.98 -1.83 13.40
CA ARG A 109 -21.29 -0.60 14.17
C ARG A 109 -20.19 0.46 14.13
N THR A 110 -18.92 0.06 14.31
CA THR A 110 -17.80 1.01 14.32
C THR A 110 -17.62 1.72 12.97
N LEU A 111 -17.96 1.06 11.86
CA LEU A 111 -17.88 1.67 10.53
C LEU A 111 -19.06 2.62 10.26
N TRP A 112 -20.25 2.31 10.79
CA TRP A 112 -21.36 3.27 10.84
C TRP A 112 -20.95 4.53 11.63
N GLU A 113 -20.32 4.37 12.79
CA GLU A 113 -19.88 5.51 13.59
C GLU A 113 -18.84 6.36 12.84
N LEU A 114 -17.79 5.71 12.32
CA LEU A 114 -16.64 6.37 11.69
C LEU A 114 -16.96 7.07 10.38
N TYR A 115 -17.66 6.40 9.46
CA TYR A 115 -17.77 6.91 8.08
C TYR A 115 -19.02 7.74 7.83
N ASN A 116 -20.06 7.56 8.65
CA ASN A 116 -21.35 8.15 8.32
C ASN A 116 -22.13 8.65 9.54
N SER A 117 -21.59 8.50 10.76
CA SER A 117 -22.27 8.90 12.01
C SER A 117 -23.70 8.37 12.09
N HIS A 118 -23.90 7.11 11.68
CA HIS A 118 -25.20 6.43 11.50
C HIS A 118 -26.15 7.05 10.45
N LYS A 119 -25.64 7.87 9.54
CA LYS A 119 -26.39 8.51 8.46
C LYS A 119 -25.82 8.12 7.10
N GLY A 120 -26.48 7.22 6.38
CA GLY A 120 -26.02 6.84 5.05
C GLY A 120 -26.49 5.44 4.69
N TYR A 121 -25.70 4.76 3.90
CA TYR A 121 -26.02 3.44 3.37
C TYR A 121 -24.85 2.48 3.56
N CYS A 122 -25.18 1.23 3.85
CA CYS A 122 -24.27 0.10 3.79
C CYS A 122 -24.72 -0.78 2.63
N LEU A 123 -23.91 -0.82 1.58
CA LEU A 123 -24.17 -1.64 0.39
C LEU A 123 -23.39 -2.93 0.54
N GLN A 124 -24.05 -4.06 0.31
CA GLN A 124 -23.44 -5.38 0.44
C GLN A 124 -23.35 -6.06 -0.92
N PHE A 125 -22.17 -6.60 -1.18
CA PHE A 125 -21.86 -7.30 -2.42
C PHE A 125 -21.25 -8.65 -2.10
N GLU A 126 -21.52 -9.65 -2.93
CA GLU A 126 -20.79 -10.90 -2.85
C GLU A 126 -19.34 -10.67 -3.28
N GLU A 127 -18.39 -11.25 -2.55
CA GLU A 127 -16.96 -11.11 -2.86
C GLU A 127 -16.63 -11.58 -4.29
N GLU A 128 -17.29 -12.63 -4.76
CA GLU A 128 -17.11 -13.17 -6.11
C GLU A 128 -17.56 -12.19 -7.19
N ASP A 129 -18.65 -11.45 -6.95
CA ASP A 129 -19.13 -10.42 -7.88
C ASP A 129 -18.16 -9.24 -7.96
N VAL A 130 -17.60 -8.81 -6.83
CA VAL A 130 -16.58 -7.74 -6.80
C VAL A 130 -15.32 -8.18 -7.53
N ARG A 131 -14.88 -9.42 -7.31
CA ARG A 131 -13.73 -9.99 -8.02
C ARG A 131 -13.98 -10.07 -9.53
N ARG A 132 -15.16 -10.53 -9.95
CA ARG A 132 -15.57 -10.58 -11.36
C ARG A 132 -15.56 -9.19 -11.99
N MET A 133 -16.04 -8.15 -11.27
CA MET A 133 -15.99 -6.78 -11.79
C MET A 133 -14.55 -6.28 -11.97
N LEU A 134 -13.65 -6.58 -11.04
CA LEU A 134 -12.24 -6.24 -11.18
C LEU A 134 -11.59 -6.94 -12.38
N GLU A 135 -11.96 -8.20 -12.64
CA GLU A 135 -11.52 -8.95 -13.82
C GLU A 135 -12.06 -8.39 -15.12
N LEU A 136 -13.31 -7.93 -15.15
CA LEU A 136 -13.91 -7.31 -16.35
C LEU A 136 -13.29 -5.95 -16.66
N ASP A 137 -13.14 -5.09 -15.65
CA ASP A 137 -12.40 -3.84 -15.78
C ASP A 137 -10.94 -4.11 -16.22
N SER A 138 -10.46 -5.33 -15.93
CA SER A 138 -9.11 -5.71 -16.31
C SER A 138 -8.88 -5.77 -17.83
N GLN A 139 -9.95 -6.04 -18.57
CA GLN A 139 -9.97 -6.26 -20.02
C GLN A 139 -10.15 -4.95 -20.80
N THR A 140 -10.71 -3.93 -20.17
CA THR A 140 -11.06 -2.66 -20.83
C THR A 140 -10.06 -1.55 -20.57
N SER A 141 -9.18 -1.73 -19.58
CA SER A 141 -8.35 -0.67 -19.02
C SER A 141 -6.92 -1.16 -18.81
N ASN A 142 -5.94 -0.26 -18.97
CA ASN A 142 -4.52 -0.57 -18.80
C ASN A 142 -4.04 -0.14 -17.42
N TYR A 143 -3.84 -1.11 -16.52
CA TYR A 143 -3.27 -0.90 -15.21
C TYR A 143 -1.99 -1.71 -15.06
N GLU A 144 -0.96 -1.12 -14.42
CA GLU A 144 0.27 -1.86 -14.10
C GLU A 144 0.03 -2.95 -13.05
N TRP A 145 -0.82 -2.65 -12.07
CA TRP A 145 -1.20 -3.59 -11.03
C TRP A 145 -2.68 -3.42 -10.66
N ARG A 146 -3.35 -4.55 -10.44
CA ARG A 146 -4.70 -4.64 -9.93
C ARG A 146 -4.76 -5.82 -8.97
N GLY A 147 -5.51 -5.67 -7.90
CA GLY A 147 -5.70 -6.75 -6.96
C GLY A 147 -6.74 -6.41 -5.93
N MET A 148 -7.20 -7.46 -5.27
CA MET A 148 -7.96 -7.37 -4.03
C MET A 148 -7.09 -7.95 -2.92
N ALA A 149 -6.88 -7.18 -1.87
CA ALA A 149 -6.05 -7.58 -0.74
C ALA A 149 -6.80 -7.32 0.57
N GLU A 150 -6.62 -8.20 1.54
CA GLU A 150 -7.09 -7.96 2.90
C GLU A 150 -6.13 -6.99 3.60
N VAL A 151 -6.68 -5.91 4.15
CA VAL A 151 -5.90 -4.94 4.92
C VAL A 151 -5.53 -5.58 6.25
N LYS A 152 -4.23 -5.79 6.48
CA LYS A 152 -3.67 -6.23 7.75
C LYS A 152 -3.06 -5.03 8.45
N TYR A 153 -3.58 -4.70 9.63
CA TYR A 153 -3.03 -3.64 10.46
C TYR A 153 -1.82 -4.15 11.24
N GLY A 154 -0.78 -3.32 11.31
CA GLY A 154 0.50 -3.68 11.90
C GLY A 154 1.42 -4.40 10.92
N ILE A 155 2.57 -4.86 11.42
CA ILE A 155 3.60 -5.52 10.60
C ILE A 155 4.04 -6.79 11.31
N ASP A 156 3.80 -7.93 10.67
CA ASP A 156 4.35 -9.20 11.09
C ASP A 156 5.68 -9.47 10.37
N ARG A 157 6.79 -9.29 11.09
CA ARG A 157 8.15 -9.58 10.57
C ARG A 157 8.40 -11.08 10.36
N GLY A 158 7.52 -11.93 10.89
CA GLY A 158 7.51 -13.37 10.65
C GLY A 158 6.97 -13.76 9.29
N GLU A 159 6.15 -12.90 8.67
CA GLU A 159 5.45 -13.21 7.43
C GLU A 159 6.43 -13.41 6.26
N GLN A 160 6.16 -14.44 5.44
CA GLN A 160 7.05 -14.82 4.34
C GLN A 160 7.22 -13.68 3.32
N ASP A 161 6.12 -13.01 2.97
CA ASP A 161 6.13 -11.93 1.99
C ASP A 161 6.93 -10.73 2.49
N PHE A 162 6.79 -10.38 3.78
CA PHE A 162 7.59 -9.32 4.41
C PHE A 162 9.09 -9.65 4.33
N ARG A 163 9.48 -10.87 4.72
CA ARG A 163 10.88 -11.32 4.69
C ARG A 163 11.44 -11.35 3.28
N LYS A 164 10.67 -11.85 2.31
CA LYS A 164 11.06 -11.91 0.90
C LYS A 164 11.28 -10.52 0.33
N LEU A 165 10.36 -9.58 0.62
CA LEU A 165 10.46 -8.21 0.13
C LEU A 165 11.65 -7.47 0.78
N CYS A 166 11.88 -7.65 2.09
CA CYS A 166 13.05 -7.11 2.77
C CYS A 166 14.35 -7.65 2.16
N PHE A 167 14.43 -8.95 1.88
CA PHE A 167 15.59 -9.55 1.22
C PHE A 167 15.80 -9.00 -0.18
N GLN A 168 14.75 -8.90 -1.00
CA GLN A 168 14.85 -8.34 -2.35
C GLN A 168 15.35 -6.89 -2.33
N LEU A 169 14.84 -6.07 -1.42
CA LEU A 169 15.28 -4.70 -1.26
C LEU A 169 16.70 -4.60 -0.71
N SER A 170 17.09 -5.48 0.21
CA SER A 170 18.48 -5.52 0.70
C SER A 170 19.44 -5.81 -0.45
N GLN A 171 19.09 -6.71 -1.39
CA GLN A 171 19.88 -6.95 -2.59
C GLN A 171 19.97 -5.69 -3.48
N GLN A 172 18.87 -4.95 -3.64
CA GLN A 172 18.88 -3.70 -4.41
C GLN A 172 19.80 -2.64 -3.78
N PHE A 173 19.75 -2.49 -2.45
CA PHE A 173 20.65 -1.58 -1.74
C PHE A 173 22.11 -1.97 -1.90
N LEU A 174 22.44 -3.26 -1.77
CA LEU A 174 23.81 -3.75 -2.02
C LEU A 174 24.27 -3.45 -3.45
N LEU A 175 23.40 -3.64 -4.45
CA LEU A 175 23.72 -3.31 -5.84
C LEU A 175 23.99 -1.81 -6.02
N GLN A 176 23.22 -0.93 -5.36
CA GLN A 176 23.45 0.51 -5.40
C GLN A 176 24.80 0.88 -4.78
N VAL A 177 25.15 0.30 -3.63
CA VAL A 177 26.47 0.51 -2.98
C VAL A 177 27.59 0.07 -3.91
N ILE A 178 27.51 -1.12 -4.51
CA ILE A 178 28.52 -1.62 -5.46
C ILE A 178 28.68 -0.69 -6.66
N ARG A 179 27.57 -0.18 -7.22
CA ARG A 179 27.60 0.77 -8.34
C ARG A 179 28.26 2.09 -7.95
N ALA A 180 27.93 2.65 -6.78
CA ALA A 180 28.55 3.88 -6.27
C ALA A 180 30.07 3.72 -6.06
N SER A 181 30.51 2.61 -5.45
CA SER A 181 31.95 2.33 -5.26
C SER A 181 32.71 2.20 -6.58
N ARG A 182 32.08 1.67 -7.64
CA ARG A 182 32.70 1.58 -8.98
C ARG A 182 32.82 2.95 -9.65
N MET A 183 31.85 3.84 -9.47
CA MET A 183 31.91 5.20 -10.03
C MET A 183 33.03 6.03 -9.39
N LEU A 184 33.18 5.97 -8.06
CA LEU A 184 34.28 6.64 -7.34
C LEU A 184 35.67 6.20 -7.80
N LYS A 185 35.85 4.91 -8.13
CA LYS A 185 37.13 4.41 -8.68
C LYS A 185 37.42 4.92 -10.08
N LYS A 186 36.39 5.19 -10.89
CA LYS A 186 36.55 5.72 -12.25
C LYS A 186 36.83 7.23 -12.30
N SER A 187 36.45 7.99 -11.29
CA SER A 187 36.72 9.44 -11.22
C SER A 187 38.11 9.79 -10.67
N LEU A 188 38.88 8.79 -10.23
CA LEU A 188 40.23 8.93 -9.67
C LEU A 188 41.33 8.51 -10.66
N HIS A 189 40.96 8.23 -11.91
CA HIS A 189 41.84 7.93 -13.06
C HIS A 189 41.46 8.82 -14.22
#